data_AF-A0A401PU15-F1
#
_entry.id   AF-A0A401PU15-F1
#
_cell.length_a   1.000
_cell.length_b   1.000
_cell.length_c   1.000
_cell.angle_alpha   90.00
_cell.angle_beta   90.00
_cell.angle_gamma   90.00
#
_symmetry.space_group_name_H-M   'P 1'
#
loop_
_entity.id
_entity.type
_entity.pdbx_description
1 polymer ?
#
loop_
_entity_poly.entity_id
_entity_poly.type
_entity_poly.pdbx_seq_one_letter_code
_entity_poly.pdbx_strand_id
1 'polypeptide(L)'
;MNCRIITPSVELGKAKAMTGSSSSILGPSIKRNALSPPCPGESVWNGHNRGLQSLIEKVRAAQTLGEPASCAAVTMQSLFTGNKRENPEPIKADIQGQIPQWLHGTLIRNGPGMHKIGDTVYNHWFDGMSLLHSFTFENGEVFYRSKYLQSDTYKSNIEANRIVVSEFGTMAYPDPCKNIFSKSFSYLTHIIPDFTDNCLINIIKYGENFFASSEVNYIRRIDPRSLETLEKVDYRKYVAFNLATSHPHYDGNGNTYNMGTSIAEKGKTKYLFVKIPNTKSDDKKNSCFENCEILYSIPCHSLLNPSYYHSFGMTENYIIFIEQPFKLDVLKMAAAYFKGVNWASCLTWCPNDKTYIHIIDRKTKKALPTKFYTDALVVYHHTNAYEEDNHVVFDIIAYEDNSLYERFYLENMTSPDSIFEARGKSCSLPFCKRFAIPVEHDKNTDLGANIVRLRDTMAYALKEKDEHVYCKPEVLFEGIELPRINYDYNGRKYRYIYASRVQWQPVPTKIIKCDIQTRSCLEWMEEHCWPAEPVFVKTPEAEDEDDGVILSSIISTDARKLSFLLILDAKTFKELGRASVSADLHLDLHGIFIPEEEL
;
A
#
# COMPACT_ATOMS: atom_id res chain seq x y z
N MET A 1 48.87 36.08 -10.63
CA MET A 1 48.85 37.54 -10.42
C MET A 1 47.53 37.93 -9.76
N ASN A 2 47.53 39.07 -9.07
CA ASN A 2 46.47 39.82 -8.41
C ASN A 2 45.04 39.79 -9.01
N CYS A 3 43.96 40.23 -8.34
CA CYS A 3 43.57 40.38 -6.92
C CYS A 3 42.19 41.10 -6.86
N ARG A 4 41.53 41.04 -5.69
CA ARG A 4 40.56 42.02 -5.14
C ARG A 4 39.06 41.98 -5.46
N ILE A 5 38.36 42.42 -4.40
CA ILE A 5 36.93 42.49 -4.10
C ILE A 5 36.47 43.94 -4.29
N ILE A 6 35.21 44.16 -4.68
CA ILE A 6 34.51 45.45 -4.52
C ILE A 6 33.08 45.21 -4.01
N THR A 7 32.70 45.91 -2.94
CA THR A 7 31.32 46.19 -2.51
C THR A 7 30.95 47.63 -2.86
N PRO A 8 29.65 47.97 -2.92
CA PRO A 8 29.23 49.17 -2.19
C PRO A 8 27.87 49.05 -1.47
N SER A 9 27.61 50.08 -0.66
CA SER A 9 26.56 50.29 0.35
C SER A 9 25.31 51.03 -0.14
N VAL A 10 24.22 51.00 0.65
CA VAL A 10 23.14 52.00 0.65
C VAL A 10 22.74 52.35 2.09
N GLU A 11 22.36 53.61 2.34
CA GLU A 11 22.22 54.23 3.67
C GLU A 11 20.82 54.13 4.32
N LEU A 12 20.76 54.51 5.61
CA LEU A 12 19.56 54.62 6.45
C LEU A 12 19.15 56.09 6.64
N GLY A 13 17.85 56.40 6.48
CA GLY A 13 17.24 57.70 6.83
C GLY A 13 16.12 57.57 7.87
N LYS A 14 16.09 58.46 8.88
CA LYS A 14 15.07 58.50 9.96
C LYS A 14 14.12 59.70 9.78
N ALA A 15 12.86 59.55 10.20
CA ALA A 15 11.96 60.67 10.53
C ALA A 15 10.98 60.32 11.68
N LYS A 16 10.41 61.35 12.33
CA LYS A 16 9.68 61.30 13.62
C LYS A 16 8.14 61.35 13.48
N ALA A 17 7.45 61.00 14.57
CA ALA A 17 5.99 61.17 14.77
C ALA A 17 5.62 62.49 15.46
N MET A 18 4.35 62.95 15.35
CA MET A 18 3.43 63.22 16.49
C MET A 18 2.04 63.81 16.13
N THR A 19 1.01 63.37 16.89
CA THR A 19 -0.20 64.08 17.41
C THR A 19 -1.30 64.71 16.52
N GLY A 20 -2.57 64.54 16.92
CA GLY A 20 -3.72 65.40 16.57
C GLY A 20 -5.10 64.70 16.67
N SER A 21 -6.16 65.33 17.20
CA SER A 21 -7.45 64.67 17.55
C SER A 21 -8.74 65.43 17.18
N SER A 22 -9.87 64.69 17.27
CA SER A 22 -11.25 65.09 17.68
C SER A 22 -12.23 65.86 16.76
N SER A 23 -13.43 65.25 16.56
CA SER A 23 -14.82 65.80 16.57
C SER A 23 -15.30 66.87 15.53
N SER A 24 -16.59 67.07 15.20
CA SER A 24 -17.84 66.24 15.20
C SER A 24 -19.09 67.06 14.72
N ILE A 25 -20.17 66.39 14.26
CA ILE A 25 -21.60 66.85 14.19
C ILE A 25 -22.03 67.90 13.13
N LEU A 26 -23.05 67.58 12.30
CA LEU A 26 -24.38 68.27 12.23
C LEU A 26 -25.36 67.60 11.23
N GLY A 27 -26.64 67.46 11.66
CA GLY A 27 -27.80 67.11 10.81
C GLY A 27 -28.76 68.31 10.67
N PRO A 28 -29.93 68.18 10.00
CA PRO A 28 -31.22 67.94 10.70
C PRO A 28 -32.23 67.06 9.89
N SER A 29 -33.09 66.18 10.43
CA SER A 29 -34.20 66.24 11.42
C SER A 29 -35.62 66.41 10.82
N ILE A 30 -36.60 65.58 11.23
CA ILE A 30 -38.06 65.88 11.37
C ILE A 30 -38.73 64.84 12.31
N LYS A 31 -39.92 65.18 12.86
CA LYS A 31 -40.61 64.59 14.04
C LYS A 31 -42.15 64.59 13.79
N ARG A 32 -43.09 63.88 14.46
CA ARG A 32 -43.10 63.00 15.68
C ARG A 32 -44.45 62.22 15.77
N ASN A 33 -44.57 61.30 16.75
CA ASN A 33 -45.79 60.85 17.49
C ASN A 33 -46.82 59.90 16.81
N ALA A 34 -47.52 58.98 17.51
CA ALA A 34 -47.35 58.42 18.88
C ALA A 34 -48.26 57.17 19.14
N LEU A 35 -48.05 56.51 20.29
CA LEU A 35 -48.89 55.54 21.05
C LEU A 35 -48.65 54.01 20.88
N SER A 36 -48.63 53.32 22.04
CA SER A 36 -48.48 51.86 22.32
C SER A 36 -49.61 51.45 23.30
N PRO A 37 -49.80 50.19 23.80
CA PRO A 37 -48.98 48.94 23.80
C PRO A 37 -49.82 47.67 23.42
N PRO A 38 -49.54 46.38 23.79
CA PRO A 38 -48.36 45.73 24.42
C PRO A 38 -47.79 44.47 23.67
N CYS A 39 -46.77 43.82 24.25
CA CYS A 39 -46.03 42.64 23.73
C CYS A 39 -46.82 41.30 23.78
N PRO A 40 -46.40 40.25 23.04
CA PRO A 40 -45.50 39.25 23.65
C PRO A 40 -44.51 38.48 22.71
N GLY A 41 -43.45 37.90 23.31
CA GLY A 41 -43.10 36.48 23.11
C GLY A 41 -42.04 36.07 22.06
N GLU A 42 -40.86 35.64 22.52
CA GLU A 42 -39.83 34.94 21.73
C GLU A 42 -40.27 33.51 21.33
N SER A 43 -40.04 33.07 20.08
CA SER A 43 -40.23 31.65 19.69
C SER A 43 -39.55 31.18 18.38
N VAL A 44 -38.34 31.66 18.04
CA VAL A 44 -37.62 31.20 16.80
C VAL A 44 -36.16 30.80 17.05
N TRP A 45 -35.87 30.01 18.10
CA TRP A 45 -34.53 29.43 18.34
C TRP A 45 -34.54 28.02 19.01
N ASN A 46 -35.56 27.19 18.75
CA ASN A 46 -35.72 25.87 19.42
C ASN A 46 -36.01 24.68 18.48
N GLY A 47 -35.50 24.73 17.25
CA GLY A 47 -35.64 23.67 16.24
C GLY A 47 -34.46 22.67 16.18
N HIS A 48 -33.22 23.14 16.22
CA HIS A 48 -32.05 22.31 15.88
C HIS A 48 -31.52 21.39 17.02
N ASN A 49 -31.71 21.73 18.29
CA ASN A 49 -31.18 20.91 19.40
C ASN A 49 -32.01 19.66 19.76
N ARG A 50 -33.29 19.58 19.33
CA ARG A 50 -34.16 18.44 19.67
C ARG A 50 -33.85 17.17 18.86
N GLY A 51 -33.31 17.30 17.64
CA GLY A 51 -32.89 16.14 16.83
C GLY A 51 -31.71 15.39 17.45
N LEU A 52 -30.69 16.12 17.91
CA LEU A 52 -29.47 15.53 18.46
C LEU A 52 -29.71 14.88 19.83
N GLN A 53 -30.51 15.50 20.71
CA GLN A 53 -30.89 14.89 21.99
C GLN A 53 -31.75 13.63 21.81
N SER A 54 -32.72 13.65 20.89
CA SER A 54 -33.52 12.45 20.52
C SER A 54 -32.65 11.29 20.03
N LEU A 55 -31.56 11.57 19.30
CA LEU A 55 -30.61 10.54 18.87
C LEU A 55 -29.80 9.98 20.05
N ILE A 56 -29.28 10.85 20.92
CA ILE A 56 -28.50 10.48 22.11
C ILE A 56 -29.35 9.66 23.10
N GLU A 57 -30.62 10.01 23.30
CA GLU A 57 -31.54 9.25 24.17
C GLU A 57 -31.90 7.89 23.57
N LYS A 58 -32.08 7.78 22.25
CA LYS A 58 -32.28 6.48 21.58
C LYS A 58 -31.05 5.57 21.69
N VAL A 59 -29.84 6.11 21.54
CA VAL A 59 -28.59 5.36 21.75
C VAL A 59 -28.45 4.90 23.20
N ARG A 60 -28.81 5.73 24.18
CA ARG A 60 -28.84 5.34 25.61
C ARG A 60 -29.91 4.30 25.94
N ALA A 61 -31.09 4.38 25.33
CA ALA A 61 -32.17 3.40 25.51
C ALA A 61 -31.83 2.02 24.92
N ALA A 62 -31.05 1.98 23.83
CA ALA A 62 -30.52 0.75 23.27
C ALA A 62 -29.44 0.10 24.16
N GLN A 63 -28.82 0.85 25.07
CA GLN A 63 -27.79 0.35 26.00
C GLN A 63 -28.35 -0.14 27.35
N THR A 64 -29.63 0.07 27.65
CA THR A 64 -30.23 -0.25 28.96
C THR A 64 -31.22 -1.43 28.96
N LEU A 65 -31.51 -2.03 27.80
CA LEU A 65 -32.21 -3.31 27.71
C LEU A 65 -31.19 -4.45 27.75
N GLY A 66 -30.89 -4.93 28.96
CA GLY A 66 -29.97 -6.04 29.18
C GLY A 66 -30.58 -7.37 28.74
N GLU A 67 -30.13 -7.89 27.59
CA GLU A 67 -30.22 -9.32 27.31
C GLU A 67 -29.29 -10.10 28.26
N PRO A 68 -29.65 -11.34 28.66
CA PRO A 68 -28.78 -12.17 29.48
C PRO A 68 -27.48 -12.48 28.71
N ALA A 69 -26.36 -12.58 29.43
CA ALA A 69 -25.02 -12.70 28.85
C ALA A 69 -24.85 -13.92 27.92
N SER A 70 -25.20 -13.75 26.65
CA SER A 70 -24.84 -14.63 25.54
C SER A 70 -23.61 -14.08 24.82
N CYS A 71 -22.91 -14.98 24.13
CA CYS A 71 -21.62 -14.72 23.48
C CYS A 71 -21.57 -13.36 22.77
N ALA A 72 -20.72 -12.44 23.25
CA ALA A 72 -20.60 -11.10 22.69
C ALA A 72 -20.17 -11.21 21.23
N ALA A 73 -21.01 -10.74 20.31
CA ALA A 73 -20.72 -10.76 18.88
C ALA A 73 -19.45 -9.92 18.63
N VAL A 74 -18.38 -10.60 18.23
CA VAL A 74 -17.11 -9.97 17.92
C VAL A 74 -17.29 -9.21 16.59
N THR A 75 -17.20 -7.88 16.65
CA THR A 75 -17.48 -7.02 15.50
C THR A 75 -16.27 -6.93 14.57
N MET A 76 -16.46 -6.48 13.32
CA MET A 76 -15.37 -6.21 12.35
C MET A 76 -14.23 -5.34 12.93
N GLN A 77 -14.51 -4.51 13.94
CA GLN A 77 -13.53 -3.68 14.63
C GLN A 77 -12.48 -4.50 15.41
N SER A 78 -12.75 -5.76 15.74
CA SER A 78 -11.81 -6.68 16.38
C SER A 78 -10.65 -7.12 15.47
N LEU A 79 -10.82 -7.00 14.15
CA LEU A 79 -9.77 -7.31 13.17
C LEU A 79 -8.56 -6.37 13.37
N PHE A 80 -8.84 -5.12 13.73
CA PHE A 80 -7.87 -4.02 13.84
C PHE A 80 -7.56 -3.61 15.28
N THR A 81 -7.99 -4.40 16.27
CA THR A 81 -7.78 -4.11 17.70
C THR A 81 -7.24 -5.31 18.46
N GLY A 82 -6.43 -5.01 19.48
CA GLY A 82 -5.73 -6.00 20.29
C GLY A 82 -4.45 -6.53 19.63
N ASN A 83 -3.44 -6.78 20.45
CA ASN A 83 -2.21 -7.42 20.00
C ASN A 83 -2.43 -8.93 19.88
N LYS A 84 -1.91 -9.53 18.82
CA LYS A 84 -2.04 -10.96 18.54
C LYS A 84 -0.92 -11.73 19.25
N ARG A 85 -1.19 -12.95 19.69
CA ARG A 85 -0.15 -13.83 20.25
C ARG A 85 0.52 -14.62 19.13
N GLU A 86 1.85 -14.58 19.12
CA GLU A 86 2.65 -15.47 18.26
C GLU A 86 2.56 -16.92 18.73
N ASN A 87 2.76 -17.87 17.83
CA ASN A 87 2.79 -19.31 18.10
C ASN A 87 4.08 -19.89 17.48
N PRO A 88 5.22 -19.79 18.19
CA PRO A 88 6.53 -20.20 17.69
C PRO A 88 6.64 -21.70 17.36
N GLU A 89 5.89 -22.52 18.08
CA GLU A 89 5.81 -23.97 17.86
C GLU A 89 4.68 -24.32 16.88
N PRO A 90 4.86 -25.31 15.99
CA PRO A 90 3.84 -25.65 15.00
C PRO A 90 2.58 -26.23 15.64
N ILE A 91 1.43 -25.64 15.30
CA ILE A 91 0.11 -26.10 15.68
C ILE A 91 -0.46 -26.91 14.51
N LYS A 92 -0.68 -28.20 14.70
CA LYS A 92 -1.39 -29.04 13.72
C LYS A 92 -2.84 -28.55 13.57
N ALA A 93 -3.26 -28.33 12.33
CA ALA A 93 -4.60 -27.89 12.01
C ALA A 93 -5.62 -29.05 12.01
N ASP A 94 -6.89 -28.72 12.32
CA ASP A 94 -8.04 -29.60 12.07
C ASP A 94 -8.47 -29.46 10.61
N ILE A 95 -8.38 -30.55 9.84
CA ILE A 95 -8.62 -30.55 8.40
C ILE A 95 -10.03 -31.06 8.10
N GLN A 96 -10.77 -30.27 7.32
CA GLN A 96 -12.10 -30.62 6.81
C GLN A 96 -12.07 -30.54 5.28
N GLY A 97 -12.71 -31.52 4.60
CA GLY A 97 -12.60 -31.67 3.14
C GLY A 97 -11.39 -32.53 2.72
N GLN A 98 -10.86 -32.27 1.53
CA GLN A 98 -9.72 -33.00 0.95
C GLN A 98 -8.66 -32.01 0.46
N ILE A 99 -7.49 -32.03 1.09
CA ILE A 99 -6.33 -31.26 0.64
C ILE A 99 -5.58 -32.09 -0.44
N PRO A 100 -5.24 -31.50 -1.62
CA PRO A 100 -4.54 -32.23 -2.66
C PRO A 100 -3.17 -32.74 -2.18
N GLN A 101 -2.88 -34.01 -2.45
CA GLN A 101 -1.64 -34.67 -1.99
C GLN A 101 -0.36 -34.14 -2.66
N TRP A 102 -0.49 -33.44 -3.79
CA TRP A 102 0.62 -32.77 -4.46
C TRP A 102 1.00 -31.44 -3.82
N LEU A 103 0.13 -30.86 -2.97
CA LEU A 103 0.36 -29.58 -2.32
C LEU A 103 1.34 -29.77 -1.15
N HIS A 104 2.63 -29.58 -1.42
CA HIS A 104 3.74 -29.77 -0.48
C HIS A 104 4.62 -28.52 -0.49
N GLY A 105 4.83 -27.91 0.67
CA GLY A 105 5.56 -26.66 0.81
C GLY A 105 4.93 -25.76 1.88
N THR A 106 5.30 -24.48 1.90
CA THR A 106 4.87 -23.55 2.94
C THR A 106 4.30 -22.25 2.35
N LEU A 107 3.05 -21.94 2.67
CA LEU A 107 2.50 -20.59 2.52
C LEU A 107 3.03 -19.74 3.68
N ILE A 108 3.75 -18.65 3.39
CA ILE A 108 4.13 -17.63 4.37
C ILE A 108 3.43 -16.33 4.00
N ARG A 109 2.83 -15.65 4.99
CA ARG A 109 2.29 -14.30 4.83
C ARG A 109 2.78 -13.38 5.95
N ASN A 110 2.63 -12.09 5.73
CA ASN A 110 3.14 -11.04 6.60
C ASN A 110 2.11 -9.91 6.74
N GLY A 111 2.03 -9.34 7.93
CA GLY A 111 1.11 -8.27 8.26
C GLY A 111 1.33 -7.71 9.67
N PRO A 112 0.54 -6.71 10.07
CA PRO A 112 0.69 -6.06 11.38
C PRO A 112 -0.05 -6.83 12.49
N GLY A 113 0.68 -7.41 13.44
CA GLY A 113 0.12 -8.16 14.57
C GLY A 113 -0.01 -7.38 15.89
N MET A 114 0.70 -6.26 16.05
CA MET A 114 0.78 -5.51 17.32
C MET A 114 0.64 -4.00 17.11
N HIS A 115 -0.49 -3.42 17.54
CA HIS A 115 -0.79 -1.99 17.40
C HIS A 115 -0.67 -1.17 18.70
N LYS A 116 -0.47 -1.82 19.86
CA LYS A 116 -0.26 -1.17 21.16
C LYS A 116 0.99 -1.70 21.86
N ILE A 117 1.83 -0.81 22.41
CA ILE A 117 3.04 -1.17 23.14
C ILE A 117 3.08 -0.33 24.43
N GLY A 118 3.04 -1.00 25.59
CA GLY A 118 2.78 -0.35 26.87
C GLY A 118 1.50 0.50 26.82
N ASP A 119 1.62 1.77 27.20
CA ASP A 119 0.51 2.75 27.13
C ASP A 119 0.43 3.50 25.78
N THR A 120 1.37 3.28 24.87
CA THR A 120 1.39 3.92 23.54
C THR A 120 0.70 3.07 22.48
N VAL A 121 -0.03 3.73 21.58
CA VAL A 121 -0.81 3.08 20.50
C VAL A 121 -0.39 3.70 19.17
N TYR A 122 -0.30 2.87 18.13
CA TYR A 122 -0.07 3.31 16.77
C TYR A 122 -1.32 3.98 16.17
N ASN A 123 -1.13 4.91 15.24
CA ASN A 123 -2.22 5.64 14.60
C ASN A 123 -2.73 4.97 13.31
N HIS A 124 -1.89 4.20 12.62
CA HIS A 124 -2.17 3.65 11.30
C HIS A 124 -1.99 2.12 11.27
N TRP A 125 -2.78 1.41 10.48
CA TRP A 125 -2.76 -0.05 10.43
C TRP A 125 -1.38 -0.59 10.00
N PHE A 126 -0.77 0.05 8.99
CA PHE A 126 0.60 -0.27 8.53
C PHE A 126 1.72 0.06 9.53
N ASP A 127 1.44 0.63 10.70
CA ASP A 127 2.48 0.88 11.72
C ASP A 127 2.66 -0.31 12.67
N GLY A 128 1.73 -1.27 12.68
CA GLY A 128 1.79 -2.40 13.60
C GLY A 128 3.01 -3.29 13.35
N MET A 129 3.53 -3.91 14.41
CA MET A 129 4.74 -4.74 14.29
C MET A 129 4.45 -5.98 13.43
N SER A 130 5.33 -6.24 12.47
CA SER A 130 5.32 -7.40 11.57
C SER A 130 5.19 -8.72 12.34
N LEU A 131 4.11 -9.44 12.08
CA LEU A 131 3.85 -10.79 12.56
C LEU A 131 3.85 -11.72 11.34
N LEU A 132 4.92 -12.50 11.21
CA LEU A 132 5.01 -13.55 10.22
C LEU A 132 4.08 -14.69 10.65
N HIS A 133 3.36 -15.28 9.71
CA HIS A 133 2.70 -16.55 9.93
C HIS A 133 2.82 -17.47 8.72
N SER A 134 2.72 -18.78 8.95
CA SER A 134 2.81 -19.76 7.89
C SER A 134 1.84 -20.92 8.06
N PHE A 135 1.55 -21.56 6.93
CA PHE A 135 0.90 -22.86 6.84
C PHE A 135 1.79 -23.79 6.01
N THR A 136 2.42 -24.75 6.67
CA THR A 136 3.25 -25.79 6.03
C THR A 136 2.37 -27.00 5.75
N PHE A 137 2.36 -27.44 4.49
CA PHE A 137 1.67 -28.62 4.00
C PHE A 137 2.68 -29.76 3.86
N GLU A 138 2.46 -30.87 4.56
CA GLU A 138 3.34 -32.03 4.54
C GLU A 138 2.49 -33.32 4.60
N ASN A 139 2.62 -34.20 3.61
CA ASN A 139 1.93 -35.51 3.56
C ASN A 139 0.40 -35.44 3.78
N GLY A 140 -0.25 -34.37 3.31
CA GLY A 140 -1.69 -34.13 3.48
C GLY A 140 -2.09 -33.54 4.85
N GLU A 141 -1.13 -33.29 5.74
CA GLU A 141 -1.33 -32.55 6.99
C GLU A 141 -0.97 -31.07 6.81
N VAL A 142 -1.48 -30.21 7.70
CA VAL A 142 -1.20 -28.77 7.70
C VAL A 142 -0.79 -28.33 9.10
N PHE A 143 0.30 -27.58 9.19
CA PHE A 143 0.84 -27.02 10.42
C PHE A 143 0.90 -25.50 10.33
N TYR A 144 0.36 -24.81 11.34
CA TYR A 144 0.41 -23.36 11.48
C TYR A 144 1.49 -22.91 12.45
N ARG A 145 2.20 -21.83 12.12
CA ARG A 145 3.19 -21.18 12.98
C ARG A 145 3.04 -19.66 12.85
N SER A 146 3.35 -18.90 13.90
CA SER A 146 3.55 -17.46 13.78
C SER A 146 4.65 -16.92 14.71
N LYS A 147 5.38 -15.91 14.25
CA LYS A 147 6.47 -15.23 14.99
C LYS A 147 6.51 -13.75 14.65
N TYR A 148 6.69 -12.90 15.65
CA TYR A 148 7.01 -11.50 15.41
C TYR A 148 8.40 -11.38 14.78
N LEU A 149 8.50 -10.54 13.74
CA LEU A 149 9.77 -10.20 13.12
C LEU A 149 10.65 -9.49 14.15
N GLN A 150 11.76 -10.12 14.54
CA GLN A 150 12.69 -9.63 15.57
C GLN A 150 13.61 -8.52 15.03
N SER A 151 13.00 -7.50 14.43
CA SER A 151 13.65 -6.31 13.89
C SER A 151 14.28 -5.44 14.98
N ASP A 152 15.12 -4.47 14.60
CA ASP A 152 15.71 -3.54 15.57
C ASP A 152 14.60 -2.66 16.18
N THR A 153 13.60 -2.34 15.37
CA THR A 153 12.39 -1.60 15.77
C THR A 153 11.56 -2.37 16.79
N TYR A 154 11.23 -3.64 16.52
CA TYR A 154 10.49 -4.49 17.45
C TYR A 154 11.21 -4.58 18.80
N LYS A 155 12.50 -4.94 18.78
CA LYS A 155 13.34 -5.05 19.98
C LYS A 155 13.38 -3.74 20.77
N SER A 156 13.61 -2.61 20.09
CA SER A 156 13.66 -1.28 20.72
C SER A 156 12.35 -0.88 21.40
N ASN A 157 11.21 -1.16 20.75
CA ASN A 157 9.90 -0.81 21.29
C ASN A 157 9.49 -1.71 22.47
N ILE A 158 9.77 -3.02 22.38
CA ILE A 158 9.50 -3.98 23.46
C ILE A 158 10.40 -3.72 24.68
N GLU A 159 11.71 -3.49 24.49
CA GLU A 159 12.64 -3.16 25.57
C GLU A 159 12.23 -1.86 26.29
N ALA A 160 11.77 -0.85 25.54
CA ALA A 160 11.30 0.41 26.10
C ALA A 160 9.87 0.36 26.69
N ASN A 161 9.15 -0.74 26.48
CA ASN A 161 7.70 -0.89 26.75
C ASN A 161 6.86 0.30 26.21
N ARG A 162 7.25 0.86 25.06
CA ARG A 162 6.56 1.95 24.36
C ARG A 162 7.11 2.11 22.94
N ILE A 163 6.37 2.78 22.07
CA ILE A 163 6.82 3.16 20.73
C ILE A 163 7.97 4.18 20.85
N VAL A 164 9.16 3.81 20.35
CA VAL A 164 10.40 4.63 20.32
C VAL A 164 10.99 4.82 18.92
N VAL A 165 10.47 4.12 17.91
CA VAL A 165 10.81 4.26 16.49
C VAL A 165 9.59 4.77 15.71
N SER A 166 9.81 5.70 14.79
CA SER A 166 8.75 6.32 13.98
C SER A 166 8.36 5.44 12.79
N GLU A 167 7.08 5.10 12.75
CA GLU A 167 6.42 4.34 11.68
C GLU A 167 5.66 5.27 10.71
N PHE A 168 5.00 4.69 9.71
CA PHE A 168 4.35 5.42 8.61
C PHE A 168 3.38 6.52 9.09
N GLY A 169 2.38 6.18 9.89
CA GLY A 169 1.39 7.09 10.48
C GLY A 169 1.73 7.58 11.88
N THR A 170 2.82 7.12 12.49
CA THR A 170 3.12 7.39 13.91
C THR A 170 4.55 7.89 14.11
N MET A 171 4.69 9.17 14.42
CA MET A 171 5.97 9.76 14.81
C MET A 171 6.26 9.43 16.29
N ALA A 172 7.37 8.73 16.56
CA ALA A 172 7.84 8.49 17.91
C ALA A 172 8.58 9.72 18.45
N TYR A 173 8.16 10.19 19.63
CA TYR A 173 8.87 11.28 20.31
C TYR A 173 10.13 10.75 21.02
N PRO A 174 11.27 11.48 20.94
CA PRO A 174 12.48 11.11 21.67
C PRO A 174 12.21 10.97 23.16
N ASP A 175 12.91 10.03 23.79
CA ASP A 175 12.92 9.93 25.25
C ASP A 175 13.44 11.24 25.86
N PRO A 176 12.67 11.95 26.71
CA PRO A 176 13.15 13.19 27.33
C PRO A 176 14.37 12.96 28.24
N CYS A 177 14.63 11.72 28.66
CA CYS A 177 15.76 11.34 29.50
C CYS A 177 16.97 10.76 28.73
N LYS A 178 16.87 10.48 27.42
CA LYS A 178 18.05 10.04 26.62
C LYS A 178 18.62 11.23 25.84
N ASN A 179 19.88 11.56 26.14
CA ASN A 179 20.62 12.73 25.64
C ASN A 179 20.27 13.19 24.22
N ILE A 180 19.63 14.37 24.13
CA ILE A 180 19.33 15.09 22.88
C ILE A 180 20.59 15.24 22.01
N PHE A 181 21.78 15.35 22.62
CA PHE A 181 23.06 15.60 21.96
C PHE A 181 23.59 14.49 21.04
N SER A 182 23.27 13.21 21.24
CA SER A 182 23.79 12.15 20.36
C SER A 182 22.93 11.94 19.11
N LYS A 183 21.61 12.11 19.22
CA LYS A 183 20.67 11.99 18.08
C LYS A 183 20.58 13.25 17.24
N SER A 184 20.69 14.45 17.83
CA SER A 184 20.64 15.70 17.06
C SER A 184 21.76 15.81 16.01
N PHE A 185 22.94 15.26 16.30
CA PHE A 185 24.05 15.27 15.35
C PHE A 185 23.80 14.38 14.12
N SER A 186 23.10 13.24 14.25
CA SER A 186 22.74 12.39 13.11
C SER A 186 21.60 12.97 12.26
N TYR A 187 20.67 13.71 12.87
CA TYR A 187 19.57 14.38 12.14
C TYR A 187 20.01 15.62 11.36
N LEU A 188 21.18 16.20 11.69
CA LEU A 188 21.72 17.37 10.99
C LEU A 188 22.62 17.02 9.79
N THR A 189 23.06 15.77 9.64
CA THR A 189 24.03 15.36 8.60
C THR A 189 23.41 14.69 7.37
N HIS A 190 22.14 14.28 7.41
CA HIS A 190 21.48 13.57 6.31
C HIS A 190 20.15 14.21 5.92
N ILE A 191 19.97 14.43 4.61
CA ILE A 191 18.72 14.98 4.01
C ILE A 191 17.54 14.00 4.19
N ILE A 192 17.85 12.71 4.32
CA ILE A 192 16.87 11.62 4.45
C ILE A 192 17.05 11.01 5.86
N PRO A 193 15.97 10.84 6.63
CA PRO A 193 16.02 10.16 7.92
C PRO A 193 16.40 8.68 7.75
N ASP A 194 16.94 8.05 8.79
CA ASP A 194 17.02 6.59 8.79
C ASP A 194 15.63 6.01 9.10
N PHE A 195 15.19 5.07 8.27
CA PHE A 195 13.84 4.51 8.32
C PHE A 195 13.73 3.32 9.29
N THR A 196 12.49 2.96 9.62
CA THR A 196 12.17 1.72 10.36
C THR A 196 12.67 0.47 9.60
N ASP A 197 12.86 -0.61 10.33
CA ASP A 197 13.02 -1.97 9.79
C ASP A 197 11.88 -2.91 10.22
N ASN A 198 10.72 -2.33 10.54
CA ASN A 198 9.44 -3.03 10.61
C ASN A 198 9.03 -3.46 9.18
N CYS A 199 9.51 -4.62 8.75
CA CYS A 199 9.28 -5.13 7.40
C CYS A 199 7.97 -5.93 7.32
N LEU A 200 6.81 -5.26 7.41
CA LEU A 200 5.49 -5.89 7.56
C LEU A 200 4.70 -6.21 6.27
N ILE A 201 5.18 -5.77 5.10
CA ILE A 201 4.33 -5.69 3.89
C ILE A 201 4.27 -7.01 3.14
N ASN A 202 5.42 -7.63 2.85
CA ASN A 202 5.48 -8.83 1.99
C ASN A 202 6.66 -9.75 2.39
N ILE A 203 6.71 -10.93 1.78
CA ILE A 203 7.86 -11.83 1.72
C ILE A 203 8.38 -11.88 0.27
N ILE A 204 9.64 -11.54 0.07
CA ILE A 204 10.27 -11.42 -1.25
C ILE A 204 11.53 -12.28 -1.37
N LYS A 205 11.81 -12.78 -2.58
CA LYS A 205 12.92 -13.69 -2.87
C LYS A 205 14.07 -12.94 -3.58
N TYR A 206 15.31 -13.18 -3.16
CA TYR A 206 16.51 -12.74 -3.86
C TYR A 206 17.54 -13.87 -3.91
N GLY A 207 17.72 -14.46 -5.09
CA GLY A 207 18.42 -15.75 -5.24
C GLY A 207 17.68 -16.84 -4.47
N GLU A 208 18.42 -17.61 -3.66
CA GLU A 208 17.87 -18.68 -2.81
C GLU A 208 17.37 -18.17 -1.43
N ASN A 209 17.40 -16.86 -1.16
CA ASN A 209 17.06 -16.28 0.15
C ASN A 209 15.71 -15.56 0.16
N PHE A 210 14.96 -15.71 1.25
CA PHE A 210 13.68 -15.04 1.49
C PHE A 210 13.80 -13.91 2.52
N PHE A 211 13.12 -12.80 2.27
CA PHE A 211 13.19 -11.58 3.07
C PHE A 211 11.80 -11.05 3.37
N ALA A 212 11.54 -10.68 4.64
CA ALA A 212 10.45 -9.78 4.97
C ALA A 212 10.80 -8.36 4.48
N SER A 213 9.85 -7.68 3.83
CA SER A 213 10.06 -6.34 3.26
C SER A 213 9.01 -5.30 3.69
N SER A 214 9.39 -4.02 3.56
CA SER A 214 8.50 -2.86 3.54
C SER A 214 8.99 -1.92 2.44
N GLU A 215 8.50 -0.68 2.37
CA GLU A 215 8.75 0.24 1.24
C GLU A 215 10.00 1.14 1.41
N VAL A 216 10.94 0.70 2.23
CA VAL A 216 12.10 1.46 2.69
C VAL A 216 13.41 0.73 2.37
N ASN A 217 14.54 1.37 2.65
CA ASN A 217 15.86 0.82 2.33
C ASN A 217 16.25 -0.46 3.10
N TYR A 218 15.50 -0.86 4.14
CA TYR A 218 15.79 -2.03 4.97
C TYR A 218 14.86 -3.21 4.66
N ILE A 219 15.46 -4.40 4.57
CA ILE A 219 14.78 -5.70 4.53
C ILE A 219 15.40 -6.64 5.56
N ARG A 220 14.67 -7.67 5.98
CA ARG A 220 15.09 -8.66 6.97
C ARG A 220 15.08 -10.05 6.35
N ARG A 221 16.22 -10.74 6.30
CA ARG A 221 16.23 -12.15 5.88
C ARG A 221 15.47 -12.98 6.92
N ILE A 222 14.72 -13.97 6.47
CA ILE A 222 14.00 -14.91 7.33
C ILE A 222 14.35 -16.35 6.94
N ASP A 223 14.24 -17.25 7.91
CA ASP A 223 14.14 -18.68 7.64
C ASP A 223 12.67 -19.00 7.32
N PRO A 224 12.35 -19.53 6.12
CA PRO A 224 10.97 -19.77 5.72
C PRO A 224 10.30 -20.94 6.47
N ARG A 225 11.07 -21.90 6.99
CA ARG A 225 10.56 -23.05 7.75
C ARG A 225 10.31 -22.66 9.21
N SER A 226 11.28 -21.99 9.84
CA SER A 226 11.21 -21.67 11.28
C SER A 226 10.61 -20.30 11.60
N LEU A 227 10.42 -19.42 10.62
CA LEU A 227 10.09 -18.00 10.75
C LEU A 227 11.08 -17.21 11.63
N GLU A 228 12.30 -17.73 11.83
CA GLU A 228 13.35 -16.99 12.54
C GLU A 228 13.79 -15.76 11.75
N THR A 229 14.01 -14.66 12.48
CA THR A 229 14.50 -13.42 11.90
C THR A 229 16.01 -13.40 11.89
N LEU A 230 16.58 -13.28 10.70
CA LEU A 230 18.01 -13.33 10.46
C LEU A 230 18.54 -11.90 10.25
N GLU A 231 19.54 -11.73 9.39
CA GLU A 231 20.23 -10.45 9.26
C GLU A 231 19.40 -9.32 8.61
N LYS A 232 19.76 -8.09 8.98
CA LYS A 232 19.28 -6.85 8.37
C LYS A 232 20.12 -6.53 7.12
N VAL A 233 19.46 -6.37 5.99
CA VAL A 233 20.09 -5.89 4.76
C VAL A 233 19.65 -4.44 4.53
N ASP A 234 20.60 -3.62 4.10
CA ASP A 234 20.38 -2.23 3.71
C ASP A 234 20.69 -2.10 2.23
N TYR A 235 19.67 -1.84 1.40
CA TYR A 235 19.84 -1.69 -0.03
C TYR A 235 20.93 -0.66 -0.37
N ARG A 236 21.07 0.41 0.43
CA ARG A 236 22.04 1.52 0.24
C ARG A 236 23.50 1.06 0.15
N LYS A 237 23.83 -0.15 0.61
CA LYS A 237 25.17 -0.76 0.50
C LYS A 237 25.48 -1.32 -0.89
N TYR A 238 24.46 -1.50 -1.73
CA TYR A 238 24.54 -2.17 -3.03
C TYR A 238 23.96 -1.31 -4.17
N VAL A 239 22.84 -0.64 -3.91
CA VAL A 239 22.10 0.24 -4.83
C VAL A 239 21.68 1.50 -4.09
N ALA A 240 21.63 2.65 -4.75
CA ALA A 240 21.17 3.90 -4.14
C ALA A 240 19.63 3.95 -3.96
N PHE A 241 19.04 2.98 -3.25
CA PHE A 241 17.63 2.98 -2.85
C PHE A 241 17.47 3.58 -1.46
N ASN A 242 16.74 4.69 -1.37
CA ASN A 242 16.19 5.21 -0.12
C ASN A 242 14.81 4.59 0.17
N LEU A 243 14.06 4.34 -0.89
CA LEU A 243 12.78 3.63 -0.92
C LEU A 243 12.88 2.55 -2.00
N ALA A 244 12.21 1.42 -1.81
CA ALA A 244 12.15 0.30 -2.77
C ALA A 244 10.79 -0.39 -2.64
N THR A 245 10.26 -1.03 -3.69
CA THR A 245 8.97 -1.73 -3.53
C THR A 245 9.11 -3.02 -2.73
N SER A 246 8.01 -3.41 -2.09
CA SER A 246 7.78 -4.78 -1.60
C SER A 246 7.17 -5.71 -2.66
N HIS A 247 7.16 -5.28 -3.93
CA HIS A 247 6.56 -5.99 -5.06
C HIS A 247 7.57 -6.14 -6.21
N PRO A 248 8.65 -6.92 -6.02
CA PRO A 248 9.56 -7.26 -7.09
C PRO A 248 8.93 -8.27 -8.05
N HIS A 249 9.42 -8.29 -9.29
CA HIS A 249 9.08 -9.28 -10.31
C HIS A 249 10.15 -10.38 -10.42
N TYR A 250 9.77 -11.53 -10.95
CA TYR A 250 10.66 -12.67 -11.18
C TYR A 250 10.64 -13.09 -12.67
N ASP A 251 11.78 -13.50 -13.21
CA ASP A 251 11.85 -14.14 -14.54
C ASP A 251 12.05 -15.67 -14.45
N GLY A 252 11.84 -16.38 -15.57
CA GLY A 252 11.96 -17.84 -15.64
C GLY A 252 13.37 -18.42 -15.40
N ASN A 253 14.39 -17.58 -15.21
CA ASN A 253 15.72 -18.01 -14.76
C ASN A 253 15.90 -17.79 -13.24
N GLY A 254 14.84 -17.34 -12.54
CA GLY A 254 14.85 -16.95 -11.13
C GLY A 254 15.48 -15.58 -10.85
N ASN A 255 15.76 -14.75 -11.87
CA ASN A 255 16.30 -13.41 -11.61
C ASN A 255 15.21 -12.52 -11.01
N THR A 256 15.55 -11.75 -9.97
CA THR A 256 14.63 -10.79 -9.37
C THR A 256 14.79 -9.41 -10.01
N TYR A 257 13.68 -8.74 -10.28
CA TYR A 257 13.61 -7.36 -10.77
C TYR A 257 12.93 -6.50 -9.70
N ASN A 258 13.49 -5.34 -9.36
CA ASN A 258 12.84 -4.40 -8.45
C ASN A 258 13.10 -2.94 -8.89
N MET A 259 12.36 -2.00 -8.34
CA MET A 259 12.59 -0.57 -8.49
C MET A 259 12.63 0.15 -7.15
N GLY A 260 13.26 1.32 -7.14
CA GLY A 260 13.41 2.15 -5.95
C GLY A 260 13.82 3.58 -6.27
N THR A 261 13.70 4.48 -5.28
CA THR A 261 14.02 5.91 -5.43
C THR A 261 15.37 6.20 -4.81
N SER A 262 16.28 6.76 -5.62
CA SER A 262 17.45 7.50 -5.15
C SER A 262 17.01 8.95 -4.91
N ILE A 263 17.12 9.43 -3.68
CA ILE A 263 16.70 10.78 -3.25
C ILE A 263 17.92 11.65 -3.02
N ALA A 264 17.97 12.82 -3.67
CA ALA A 264 19.02 13.83 -3.55
C ALA A 264 20.48 13.35 -3.77
N GLU A 265 20.71 12.13 -4.29
CA GLU A 265 22.05 11.61 -4.56
C GLU A 265 22.76 12.48 -5.60
N LYS A 266 23.89 13.09 -5.21
CA LYS A 266 24.63 14.08 -6.02
C LYS A 266 23.73 15.20 -6.55
N GLY A 267 22.73 15.61 -5.75
CA GLY A 267 21.77 16.66 -6.09
C GLY A 267 20.70 16.26 -7.10
N LYS A 268 20.46 14.95 -7.32
CA LYS A 268 19.42 14.43 -8.22
C LYS A 268 18.54 13.41 -7.51
N THR A 269 17.26 13.40 -7.86
CA THR A 269 16.28 12.40 -7.43
C THR A 269 15.87 11.60 -8.67
N LYS A 270 15.87 10.27 -8.56
CA LYS A 270 15.63 9.35 -9.67
C LYS A 270 14.92 8.09 -9.19
N TYR A 271 14.11 7.50 -10.06
CA TYR A 271 13.71 6.09 -9.95
C TYR A 271 14.79 5.25 -10.64
N LEU A 272 15.28 4.19 -9.99
CA LEU A 272 16.20 3.21 -10.58
C LEU A 272 15.50 1.86 -10.68
N PHE A 273 15.73 1.15 -11.78
CA PHE A 273 15.24 -0.20 -12.01
C PHE A 273 16.43 -1.15 -12.01
N VAL A 274 16.34 -2.23 -11.25
CA VAL A 274 17.44 -3.17 -11.05
C VAL A 274 17.08 -4.59 -11.42
N LYS A 275 18.10 -5.35 -11.84
CA LYS A 275 18.08 -6.81 -11.93
C LYS A 275 19.06 -7.36 -10.90
N ILE A 276 18.61 -8.33 -10.12
CA ILE A 276 19.43 -9.13 -9.20
C ILE A 276 19.49 -10.53 -9.80
N PRO A 277 20.65 -10.94 -10.37
CA PRO A 277 20.77 -12.23 -11.03
C PRO A 277 20.59 -13.41 -10.06
N ASN A 278 20.07 -14.52 -10.57
CA ASN A 278 19.99 -15.77 -9.81
C ASN A 278 21.35 -16.45 -9.73
N THR A 279 22.23 -15.95 -8.87
CA THR A 279 23.51 -16.60 -8.56
C THR A 279 23.37 -17.46 -7.31
N LYS A 280 23.66 -18.75 -7.42
CA LYS A 280 23.90 -19.61 -6.26
C LYS A 280 24.99 -19.00 -5.40
N SER A 281 24.70 -18.80 -4.12
CA SER A 281 25.65 -18.19 -3.18
C SER A 281 26.57 -19.26 -2.64
N ASP A 282 27.89 -19.02 -2.64
CA ASP A 282 28.81 -19.76 -1.77
C ASP A 282 28.65 -19.29 -0.30
N ASP A 283 27.47 -19.60 0.25
CA ASP A 283 27.14 -19.97 1.63
C ASP A 283 27.42 -18.99 2.80
N LYS A 284 28.12 -17.84 2.62
CA LYS A 284 28.63 -17.05 3.78
C LYS A 284 28.50 -15.53 3.77
N LYS A 285 27.69 -14.91 2.89
CA LYS A 285 27.30 -13.48 2.97
C LYS A 285 26.09 -13.17 2.07
N ASN A 286 25.51 -11.96 2.24
CA ASN A 286 24.47 -11.38 1.36
C ASN A 286 24.98 -11.10 -0.06
N SER A 287 25.39 -12.15 -0.78
CA SER A 287 26.09 -12.07 -2.07
C SER A 287 25.15 -11.83 -3.26
N CYS A 288 23.85 -12.12 -3.12
CA CYS A 288 22.87 -11.94 -4.20
C CYS A 288 22.84 -10.48 -4.71
N PHE A 289 23.03 -9.49 -3.83
CA PHE A 289 23.10 -8.08 -4.19
C PHE A 289 24.46 -7.62 -4.76
N GLU A 290 25.53 -8.42 -4.66
CA GLU A 290 26.86 -8.03 -5.17
C GLU A 290 26.87 -7.96 -6.71
N ASN A 291 26.05 -8.77 -7.37
CA ASN A 291 25.87 -8.77 -8.83
C ASN A 291 24.66 -7.92 -9.29
N CYS A 292 24.17 -7.01 -8.44
CA CYS A 292 23.02 -6.18 -8.76
C CYS A 292 23.31 -5.21 -9.94
N GLU A 293 22.51 -5.32 -10.99
CA GLU A 293 22.62 -4.56 -12.22
C GLU A 293 21.57 -3.44 -12.26
N ILE A 294 22.01 -2.18 -12.44
CA ILE A 294 21.08 -1.08 -12.76
C ILE A 294 20.73 -1.18 -14.25
N LEU A 295 19.46 -1.50 -14.53
CA LEU A 295 18.92 -1.59 -15.88
C LEU A 295 18.68 -0.21 -16.47
N TYR A 296 18.03 0.67 -15.71
CA TYR A 296 17.69 2.02 -16.16
C TYR A 296 17.50 2.99 -14.99
N SER A 297 17.55 4.29 -15.29
CA SER A 297 17.19 5.34 -14.33
C SER A 297 16.34 6.42 -14.98
N ILE A 298 15.16 6.70 -14.41
CA ILE A 298 14.29 7.81 -14.81
C ILE A 298 14.55 8.99 -13.86
N PRO A 299 14.93 10.18 -14.35
CA PRO A 299 14.97 11.39 -13.53
C PRO A 299 13.54 11.80 -13.15
N CYS A 300 13.28 12.09 -11.88
CA CYS A 300 11.95 12.50 -11.43
C CYS A 300 11.57 13.87 -12.02
N HIS A 301 10.31 14.04 -12.41
CA HIS A 301 9.81 15.31 -12.95
C HIS A 301 9.91 16.47 -11.94
N SER A 302 9.73 16.19 -10.64
CA SER A 302 10.09 17.10 -9.55
C SER A 302 11.23 16.50 -8.72
N LEU A 303 12.30 17.27 -8.55
CA LEU A 303 13.47 16.89 -7.74
C LEU A 303 13.11 16.65 -6.26
N LEU A 304 12.15 17.41 -5.74
CA LEU A 304 11.76 17.43 -4.32
C LEU A 304 10.39 16.80 -4.05
N ASN A 305 9.69 16.40 -5.12
CA ASN A 305 8.39 15.73 -5.05
C ASN A 305 8.35 14.52 -6.01
N PRO A 306 9.22 13.50 -5.82
CA PRO A 306 9.09 12.24 -6.54
C PRO A 306 7.72 11.61 -6.28
N SER A 307 7.23 10.87 -7.26
CA SER A 307 6.03 10.05 -7.15
C SER A 307 6.23 8.93 -6.13
N TYR A 308 5.21 8.68 -5.33
CA TYR A 308 5.04 7.43 -4.60
C TYR A 308 4.63 6.33 -5.58
N TYR A 309 5.11 5.11 -5.38
CA TYR A 309 4.70 3.93 -6.14
C TYR A 309 4.82 2.72 -5.22
N HIS A 310 3.91 1.75 -5.41
CA HIS A 310 3.85 0.53 -4.61
C HIS A 310 4.32 -0.69 -5.41
N SER A 311 4.05 -0.71 -6.72
CA SER A 311 4.47 -1.77 -7.65
C SER A 311 4.77 -1.20 -9.04
N PHE A 312 5.28 -2.05 -9.93
CA PHE A 312 5.52 -1.77 -11.34
C PHE A 312 5.03 -2.97 -12.18
N GLY A 313 5.00 -2.84 -13.51
CA GLY A 313 4.66 -3.95 -14.42
C GLY A 313 5.89 -4.45 -15.19
N MET A 314 5.88 -5.72 -15.62
CA MET A 314 6.96 -6.30 -16.42
C MET A 314 6.42 -7.26 -17.48
N THR A 315 6.85 -7.09 -18.73
CA THR A 315 6.67 -8.05 -19.84
C THR A 315 7.99 -8.74 -20.19
N GLU A 316 7.98 -9.69 -21.12
CA GLU A 316 9.18 -10.32 -21.71
C GLU A 316 10.27 -9.27 -22.09
N ASN A 317 9.88 -8.15 -22.70
CA ASN A 317 10.80 -7.13 -23.22
C ASN A 317 10.74 -5.76 -22.52
N TYR A 318 9.70 -5.45 -21.73
CA TYR A 318 9.47 -4.11 -21.19
C TYR A 318 9.26 -4.09 -19.67
N ILE A 319 9.58 -2.95 -19.06
CA ILE A 319 9.16 -2.55 -17.71
C ILE A 319 8.18 -1.38 -17.86
N ILE A 320 7.08 -1.43 -17.12
CA ILE A 320 6.04 -0.39 -17.06
C ILE A 320 6.14 0.29 -15.70
N PHE A 321 6.30 1.60 -15.68
CA PHE A 321 6.28 2.41 -14.46
C PHE A 321 5.26 3.54 -14.56
N ILE A 322 4.35 3.60 -13.59
CA ILE A 322 3.33 4.64 -13.48
C ILE A 322 3.82 5.73 -12.53
N GLU A 323 4.27 6.86 -13.09
CA GLU A 323 4.62 8.05 -12.29
C GLU A 323 3.34 8.86 -12.03
N GLN A 324 2.68 8.48 -10.93
CA GLN A 324 1.39 9.00 -10.49
C GLN A 324 1.51 10.34 -9.73
N PRO A 325 0.45 11.19 -9.76
CA PRO A 325 0.45 12.47 -9.05
C PRO A 325 0.19 12.37 -7.53
N PHE A 326 0.49 11.22 -6.92
CA PHE A 326 0.63 11.05 -5.48
C PHE A 326 2.13 11.13 -5.14
N LYS A 327 2.57 12.19 -4.44
CA LYS A 327 3.97 12.61 -4.38
C LYS A 327 4.51 12.69 -2.95
N LEU A 328 5.78 12.36 -2.76
CA LEU A 328 6.51 12.50 -1.50
C LEU A 328 7.20 13.88 -1.40
N ASP A 329 6.79 14.72 -0.46
CA ASP A 329 7.49 15.97 -0.13
C ASP A 329 8.79 15.69 0.66
N VAL A 330 9.92 15.72 -0.06
CA VAL A 330 11.26 15.48 0.48
C VAL A 330 11.67 16.56 1.50
N LEU A 331 11.21 17.81 1.35
CA LEU A 331 11.53 18.89 2.30
C LEU A 331 10.73 18.74 3.61
N LYS A 332 9.47 18.31 3.52
CA LYS A 332 8.65 17.99 4.70
C LYS A 332 9.21 16.76 5.42
N MET A 333 9.65 15.73 4.68
CA MET A 333 10.31 14.55 5.22
C MET A 333 11.63 14.89 5.93
N ALA A 334 12.49 15.70 5.31
CA ALA A 334 13.75 16.15 5.92
C ALA A 334 13.53 16.93 7.23
N ALA A 335 12.43 17.70 7.31
CA ALA A 335 12.04 18.46 8.50
C ALA A 335 11.14 17.68 9.48
N ALA A 336 10.88 16.39 9.26
CA ALA A 336 9.79 15.66 9.91
C ALA A 336 9.91 15.62 11.45
N TYR A 337 11.07 15.25 11.98
CA TYR A 337 11.33 15.21 13.41
C TYR A 337 11.25 16.59 14.08
N PHE A 338 11.64 17.67 13.38
CA PHE A 338 11.55 19.04 13.91
C PHE A 338 10.11 19.56 13.90
N LYS A 339 9.32 19.20 12.87
CA LYS A 339 7.92 19.61 12.71
C LYS A 339 6.92 18.69 13.42
N GLY A 340 7.35 17.54 13.92
CA GLY A 340 6.48 16.54 14.55
C GLY A 340 5.49 15.88 13.59
N VAL A 341 5.87 15.70 12.32
CA VAL A 341 4.98 15.17 11.26
C VAL A 341 5.38 13.75 10.85
N ASN A 342 4.41 12.84 10.72
CA ASN A 342 4.64 11.44 10.32
C ASN A 342 4.94 11.29 8.81
N TRP A 343 5.43 10.10 8.39
CA TRP A 343 5.81 9.83 7.00
C TRP A 343 4.60 9.86 6.06
N ALA A 344 3.45 9.36 6.50
CA ALA A 344 2.18 9.38 5.76
C ALA A 344 1.81 10.80 5.33
N SER A 345 1.95 11.79 6.24
CA SER A 345 1.68 13.19 5.93
C SER A 345 2.67 13.82 4.96
N CYS A 346 3.83 13.20 4.70
CA CYS A 346 4.76 13.65 3.67
C CYS A 346 4.29 13.26 2.26
N LEU A 347 3.31 12.37 2.13
CA LEU A 347 2.64 12.10 0.85
C LEU A 347 1.55 13.14 0.59
N THR A 348 1.40 13.57 -0.66
CA THR A 348 0.44 14.61 -1.09
C THR A 348 -0.14 14.25 -2.45
N TRP A 349 -1.47 14.29 -2.55
CA TRP A 349 -2.20 14.06 -3.79
C TRP A 349 -2.34 15.36 -4.60
N CYS A 350 -2.08 15.29 -5.91
CA CYS A 350 -2.11 16.43 -6.83
C CYS A 350 -3.08 16.16 -7.99
N PRO A 351 -4.41 16.19 -7.78
CA PRO A 351 -5.41 15.71 -8.75
C PRO A 351 -5.45 16.46 -10.09
N ASN A 352 -4.83 17.65 -10.18
CA ASN A 352 -4.75 18.44 -11.41
C ASN A 352 -3.53 18.08 -12.29
N ASP A 353 -2.64 17.22 -11.80
CA ASP A 353 -1.44 16.80 -12.51
C ASP A 353 -1.69 15.52 -13.32
N LYS A 354 -0.90 15.34 -14.39
CA LYS A 354 -0.96 14.14 -15.24
C LYS A 354 -0.30 12.93 -14.56
N THR A 355 -0.80 11.75 -14.87
CA THR A 355 -0.12 10.47 -14.60
C THR A 355 0.74 10.11 -15.81
N TYR A 356 2.05 9.95 -15.65
CA TYR A 356 2.94 9.54 -16.75
C TYR A 356 3.13 8.01 -16.78
N ILE A 357 3.12 7.43 -17.97
CA ILE A 357 3.32 5.99 -18.19
C ILE A 357 4.68 5.81 -18.88
N HIS A 358 5.66 5.32 -18.14
CA HIS A 358 7.00 5.09 -18.63
C HIS A 358 7.14 3.63 -19.08
N ILE A 359 7.44 3.42 -20.36
CA ILE A 359 7.76 2.10 -20.92
C ILE A 359 9.26 2.02 -21.15
N ILE A 360 9.94 1.07 -20.50
CA ILE A 360 11.40 0.89 -20.56
C ILE A 360 11.70 -0.44 -21.24
N ASP A 361 12.42 -0.40 -22.35
CA ASP A 361 12.94 -1.57 -23.04
C ASP A 361 14.09 -2.21 -22.22
N ARG A 362 13.89 -3.47 -21.80
CA ARG A 362 14.82 -4.29 -21.00
C ARG A 362 16.08 -4.67 -21.79
N LYS A 363 16.00 -4.79 -23.13
CA LYS A 363 17.10 -5.16 -24.03
C LYS A 363 17.98 -3.96 -24.34
N THR A 364 17.39 -2.83 -24.77
CA THR A 364 18.16 -1.62 -25.11
C THR A 364 18.48 -0.74 -23.91
N LYS A 365 17.87 -1.00 -22.74
CA LYS A 365 18.03 -0.25 -21.49
C LYS A 365 17.70 1.23 -21.66
N LYS A 366 16.56 1.51 -22.29
CA LYS A 366 16.07 2.86 -22.61
C LYS A 366 14.57 2.95 -22.44
N ALA A 367 14.08 4.09 -21.95
CA ALA A 367 12.67 4.43 -22.11
C ALA A 367 12.35 4.64 -23.59
N LEU A 368 11.12 4.32 -23.99
CA LEU A 368 10.58 4.72 -25.29
C LEU A 368 10.59 6.26 -25.40
N PRO A 369 10.83 6.82 -26.61
CA PRO A 369 10.90 8.26 -26.79
C PRO A 369 9.52 8.94 -26.72
N THR A 370 8.45 8.19 -26.99
CA THR A 370 7.06 8.64 -26.92
C THR A 370 6.62 8.79 -25.46
N LYS A 371 5.94 9.90 -25.16
CA LYS A 371 5.48 10.29 -23.82
C LYS A 371 4.02 9.92 -23.63
N PHE A 372 3.80 8.75 -23.04
CA PHE A 372 2.46 8.28 -22.70
C PHE A 372 1.99 8.90 -21.37
N TYR A 373 0.74 9.34 -21.32
CA TYR A 373 0.14 9.86 -20.09
C TYR A 373 -1.36 9.56 -20.03
N THR A 374 -1.93 9.59 -18.84
CA THR A 374 -3.36 9.43 -18.55
C THR A 374 -3.80 10.48 -17.53
N ASP A 375 -5.11 10.57 -17.29
CA ASP A 375 -5.69 11.37 -16.21
C ASP A 375 -5.12 10.97 -14.83
N ALA A 376 -5.31 11.84 -13.83
CA ALA A 376 -4.88 11.56 -12.46
C ALA A 376 -5.53 10.28 -11.92
N LEU A 377 -4.71 9.35 -11.43
CA LEU A 377 -5.14 8.15 -10.73
C LEU A 377 -4.10 7.74 -9.67
N VAL A 378 -4.50 6.89 -8.72
CA VAL A 378 -3.59 6.26 -7.75
C VAL A 378 -3.57 4.75 -7.99
N VAL A 379 -2.38 4.15 -8.00
CA VAL A 379 -2.10 2.73 -8.23
C VAL A 379 -1.35 2.18 -7.04
N TYR A 380 -1.83 1.05 -6.53
CA TYR A 380 -1.08 0.22 -5.60
C TYR A 380 -0.57 -1.03 -6.32
N HIS A 381 -1.44 -1.88 -6.84
CA HIS A 381 -1.04 -3.15 -7.43
C HIS A 381 -1.18 -3.18 -8.96
N HIS A 382 -0.11 -3.53 -9.66
CA HIS A 382 -0.19 -4.07 -11.02
C HIS A 382 -0.72 -5.49 -10.94
N THR A 383 -1.59 -5.88 -11.88
CA THR A 383 -2.15 -7.23 -11.97
C THR A 383 -1.29 -8.12 -12.87
N ASN A 384 -1.05 -7.67 -14.11
CA ASN A 384 -0.11 -8.30 -15.05
C ASN A 384 0.23 -7.32 -16.19
N ALA A 385 1.22 -7.65 -17.01
CA ALA A 385 1.48 -7.00 -18.29
C ALA A 385 1.85 -8.05 -19.35
N TYR A 386 1.66 -7.75 -20.63
CA TYR A 386 2.08 -8.60 -21.75
C TYR A 386 2.27 -7.81 -23.04
N GLU A 387 2.75 -8.48 -24.09
CA GLU A 387 2.97 -7.91 -25.41
C GLU A 387 2.07 -8.58 -26.47
N GLU A 388 1.45 -7.78 -27.33
CA GLU A 388 0.59 -8.26 -28.42
C GLU A 388 0.57 -7.24 -29.57
N ASP A 389 0.78 -7.68 -30.82
CA ASP A 389 0.72 -6.85 -32.04
C ASP A 389 1.39 -5.46 -31.93
N ASN A 390 2.63 -5.41 -31.43
CA ASN A 390 3.42 -4.19 -31.14
C ASN A 390 2.81 -3.24 -30.09
N HIS A 391 1.97 -3.75 -29.19
CA HIS A 391 1.48 -3.06 -28.00
C HIS A 391 2.00 -3.72 -26.73
N VAL A 392 2.30 -2.91 -25.71
CA VAL A 392 2.37 -3.37 -24.32
C VAL A 392 0.98 -3.21 -23.73
N VAL A 393 0.34 -4.33 -23.37
CA VAL A 393 -0.93 -4.35 -22.64
C VAL A 393 -0.61 -4.54 -21.17
N PHE A 394 -1.23 -3.77 -20.28
CA PHE A 394 -1.05 -3.97 -18.85
C PHE A 394 -2.30 -3.62 -18.05
N ASP A 395 -2.50 -4.36 -16.97
CA ASP A 395 -3.66 -4.27 -16.10
C ASP A 395 -3.21 -3.83 -14.70
N ILE A 396 -3.89 -2.82 -14.14
CA ILE A 396 -3.61 -2.25 -12.81
C ILE A 396 -4.88 -2.15 -11.98
N ILE A 397 -4.74 -2.18 -10.65
CA ILE A 397 -5.80 -1.75 -9.75
C ILE A 397 -5.59 -0.26 -9.44
N ALA A 398 -6.58 0.55 -9.82
CA ALA A 398 -6.49 2.00 -9.80
C ALA A 398 -7.68 2.65 -9.09
N TYR A 399 -7.34 3.60 -8.23
CA TYR A 399 -8.20 4.48 -7.44
C TYR A 399 -8.27 5.87 -8.07
N GLU A 400 -9.28 6.66 -7.69
CA GLU A 400 -9.44 8.05 -8.16
C GLU A 400 -8.61 9.04 -7.32
N ASP A 401 -8.22 8.66 -6.11
CA ASP A 401 -7.48 9.49 -5.16
C ASP A 401 -6.71 8.64 -4.14
N ASN A 402 -6.08 9.29 -3.15
CA ASN A 402 -5.34 8.64 -2.07
C ASN A 402 -6.18 8.31 -0.82
N SER A 403 -7.52 8.34 -0.91
CA SER A 403 -8.43 8.20 0.26
C SER A 403 -8.30 6.84 0.97
N LEU A 404 -7.83 5.81 0.27
CA LEU A 404 -7.51 4.49 0.84
C LEU A 404 -6.53 4.61 2.02
N TYR A 405 -5.48 5.43 1.87
CA TYR A 405 -4.48 5.65 2.92
C TYR A 405 -5.03 6.46 4.10
N GLU A 406 -6.02 7.34 3.87
CA GLU A 406 -6.71 7.98 5.00
C GLU A 406 -7.60 7.01 5.77
N ARG A 407 -8.19 6.01 5.09
CA ARG A 407 -9.05 5.01 5.72
C ARG A 407 -8.29 4.06 6.63
N PHE A 408 -7.03 3.72 6.31
CA PHE A 408 -6.18 2.83 7.11
C PHE A 408 -5.68 3.42 8.45
N TYR A 409 -5.98 4.68 8.78
CA TYR A 409 -5.85 5.16 10.16
C TYR A 409 -6.78 4.37 11.09
N LEU A 410 -6.27 3.87 12.22
CA LEU A 410 -7.01 2.96 13.11
C LEU A 410 -8.30 3.57 13.67
N GLU A 411 -8.33 4.89 13.88
CA GLU A 411 -9.56 5.61 14.25
C GLU A 411 -10.67 5.45 13.20
N ASN A 412 -10.31 5.49 11.91
CA ASN A 412 -11.26 5.33 10.81
C ASN A 412 -11.65 3.85 10.60
N MET A 413 -10.70 2.92 10.75
CA MET A 413 -10.95 1.46 10.68
C MET A 413 -11.82 0.93 11.82
N THR A 414 -11.82 1.59 12.99
CA THR A 414 -12.60 1.18 14.18
C THR A 414 -13.88 2.00 14.38
N SER A 415 -14.07 3.08 13.61
CA SER A 415 -15.33 3.83 13.60
C SER A 415 -16.43 3.07 12.85
N PRO A 416 -17.70 3.10 13.29
CA PRO A 416 -18.84 2.71 12.46
C PRO A 416 -18.87 3.52 11.15
N ASP A 417 -19.23 2.88 10.04
CA ASP A 417 -19.22 3.52 8.71
C ASP A 417 -20.08 4.79 8.65
N SER A 418 -21.23 4.80 9.32
CA SER A 418 -22.09 5.99 9.43
C SER A 418 -21.40 7.21 10.08
N ILE A 419 -20.39 7.00 10.92
CA ILE A 419 -19.57 8.09 11.49
C ILE A 419 -18.49 8.55 10.49
N PHE A 420 -17.94 7.65 9.68
CA PHE A 420 -16.99 7.98 8.63
C PHE A 420 -17.66 8.77 7.48
N GLU A 421 -18.81 8.30 7.01
CA GLU A 421 -19.64 9.00 6.03
C GLU A 421 -20.10 10.37 6.55
N ALA A 422 -20.54 10.46 7.81
CA ALA A 422 -20.94 11.73 8.43
C ALA A 422 -19.78 12.73 8.62
N ARG A 423 -18.52 12.29 8.54
CA ARG A 423 -17.33 13.17 8.47
C ARG A 423 -17.09 13.72 7.05
N GLY A 424 -17.94 13.41 6.08
CA GLY A 424 -17.78 13.79 4.67
C GLY A 424 -16.65 13.05 3.98
N LYS A 425 -16.24 11.88 4.50
CA LYS A 425 -15.20 11.04 3.92
C LYS A 425 -15.82 9.84 3.21
N SER A 426 -15.39 9.61 1.97
CA SER A 426 -15.67 8.42 1.17
C SER A 426 -14.36 7.90 0.61
N CYS A 427 -14.17 6.58 0.58
CA CYS A 427 -13.06 6.00 -0.16
C CYS A 427 -13.44 5.89 -1.64
N SER A 428 -12.50 6.20 -2.52
CA SER A 428 -12.63 5.82 -3.93
C SER A 428 -12.59 4.28 -4.03
N LEU A 429 -13.46 3.73 -4.87
CA LEU A 429 -13.54 2.30 -5.11
C LEU A 429 -12.43 1.90 -6.10
N PRO A 430 -11.71 0.78 -5.89
CA PRO A 430 -10.71 0.33 -6.85
C PRO A 430 -11.36 -0.20 -8.12
N PHE A 431 -10.71 0.05 -9.26
CA PHE A 431 -11.05 -0.53 -10.55
C PHE A 431 -9.83 -1.21 -11.16
N CYS A 432 -10.02 -2.44 -11.63
CA CYS A 432 -9.05 -3.10 -12.51
C CYS A 432 -9.15 -2.44 -13.89
N LYS A 433 -8.10 -1.74 -14.32
CA LYS A 433 -8.02 -0.93 -15.54
C LYS A 433 -6.95 -1.48 -16.48
N ARG A 434 -7.33 -1.76 -17.73
CA ARG A 434 -6.46 -2.21 -18.82
C ARG A 434 -5.99 -1.04 -19.68
N PHE A 435 -4.69 -0.90 -19.84
CA PHE A 435 -4.07 -0.01 -20.83
C PHE A 435 -3.51 -0.83 -21.99
N ALA A 436 -3.54 -0.25 -23.20
CA ALA A 436 -2.84 -0.77 -24.37
C ALA A 436 -1.97 0.34 -24.94
N ILE A 437 -0.65 0.17 -24.87
CA ILE A 437 0.34 1.18 -25.25
C ILE A 437 1.05 0.75 -26.54
N PRO A 438 0.85 1.45 -27.68
CA PRO A 438 1.56 1.14 -28.91
C PRO A 438 3.04 1.49 -28.78
N VAL A 439 3.91 0.48 -28.86
CA VAL A 439 5.38 0.62 -28.79
C VAL A 439 5.90 1.39 -30.00
N GLU A 440 5.31 1.11 -31.17
CA GLU A 440 5.57 1.79 -32.43
C GLU A 440 4.24 2.21 -33.08
N HIS A 441 4.21 3.41 -33.67
CA HIS A 441 3.05 3.89 -34.41
C HIS A 441 3.50 4.78 -35.58
N ASP A 442 2.64 4.96 -36.59
CA ASP A 442 2.98 5.74 -37.78
C ASP A 442 3.03 7.25 -37.45
N LYS A 443 4.18 7.86 -37.74
CA LYS A 443 4.40 9.29 -37.56
C LYS A 443 3.51 10.15 -38.46
N ASN A 444 2.95 9.59 -39.54
CA ASN A 444 1.99 10.25 -40.41
C ASN A 444 0.54 10.12 -39.96
N THR A 445 0.23 9.31 -38.92
CA THR A 445 -1.14 9.23 -38.38
C THR A 445 -1.62 10.61 -37.90
N ASP A 446 -2.88 10.95 -38.16
CA ASP A 446 -3.49 12.22 -37.77
C ASP A 446 -3.49 12.44 -36.24
N LEU A 447 -3.46 13.71 -35.83
CA LEU A 447 -3.62 14.10 -34.43
C LEU A 447 -5.03 13.79 -33.94
N GLY A 448 -5.15 13.26 -32.73
CA GLY A 448 -6.41 12.83 -32.13
C GLY A 448 -6.92 11.47 -32.61
N ALA A 449 -6.25 10.82 -33.57
CA ALA A 449 -6.59 9.45 -33.96
C ALA A 449 -6.17 8.44 -32.88
N ASN A 450 -6.99 7.40 -32.68
CA ASN A 450 -6.61 6.25 -31.88
C ASN A 450 -5.53 5.44 -32.60
N ILE A 451 -4.39 5.23 -31.95
CA ILE A 451 -3.28 4.41 -32.44
C ILE A 451 -3.22 3.00 -31.83
N VAL A 452 -4.15 2.64 -30.92
CA VAL A 452 -4.36 1.24 -30.51
C VAL A 452 -5.03 0.46 -31.64
N ARG A 453 -4.46 -0.69 -32.01
CA ARG A 453 -4.93 -1.55 -33.11
C ARG A 453 -5.50 -2.90 -32.67
N LEU A 454 -5.39 -3.21 -31.38
CA LEU A 454 -5.97 -4.42 -30.77
C LEU A 454 -7.50 -4.41 -30.88
N ARG A 455 -8.10 -5.59 -31.04
CA ARG A 455 -9.55 -5.74 -31.28
C ARG A 455 -10.34 -6.23 -30.06
N ASP A 456 -9.64 -6.76 -29.07
CA ASP A 456 -10.16 -7.40 -27.85
C ASP A 456 -10.07 -6.50 -26.61
N THR A 457 -9.81 -5.20 -26.81
CA THR A 457 -9.84 -4.19 -25.76
C THR A 457 -10.53 -2.90 -26.24
N MET A 458 -11.20 -2.23 -25.31
CA MET A 458 -11.77 -0.89 -25.49
C MET A 458 -10.81 0.23 -25.07
N ALA A 459 -9.59 -0.13 -24.62
CA ALA A 459 -8.54 0.83 -24.31
C ALA A 459 -8.10 1.56 -25.60
N TYR A 460 -7.77 2.85 -25.48
CA TYR A 460 -7.34 3.65 -26.62
C TYR A 460 -6.20 4.60 -26.26
N ALA A 461 -5.42 4.96 -27.27
CA ALA A 461 -4.29 5.86 -27.14
C ALA A 461 -4.40 6.90 -28.25
N LEU A 462 -4.65 8.16 -27.91
CA LEU A 462 -4.82 9.27 -28.85
C LEU A 462 -3.48 9.93 -29.10
N LYS A 463 -3.08 10.01 -30.37
CA LYS A 463 -1.84 10.68 -30.77
C LYS A 463 -1.95 12.20 -30.61
N GLU A 464 -0.99 12.81 -29.91
CA GLU A 464 -0.88 14.25 -29.75
C GLU A 464 0.40 14.81 -30.42
N LYS A 465 0.67 16.10 -30.20
CA LYS A 465 1.88 16.76 -30.72
C LYS A 465 3.11 16.39 -29.90
N ASP A 466 4.28 16.63 -30.49
CA ASP A 466 5.58 16.55 -29.80
C ASP A 466 5.85 15.17 -29.15
N GLU A 467 5.46 14.10 -29.85
CA GLU A 467 5.58 12.69 -29.42
C GLU A 467 4.83 12.36 -28.11
N HIS A 468 3.77 13.11 -27.77
CA HIS A 468 2.87 12.77 -26.65
C HIS A 468 1.70 11.90 -27.12
N VAL A 469 1.21 11.05 -26.21
CA VAL A 469 0.05 10.18 -26.44
C VAL A 469 -0.80 10.13 -25.17
N TYR A 470 -2.05 10.58 -25.26
CA TYR A 470 -3.03 10.43 -24.18
C TYR A 470 -3.64 9.02 -24.22
N CYS A 471 -3.47 8.26 -23.15
CA CYS A 471 -3.89 6.87 -23.02
C CYS A 471 -5.10 6.80 -22.09
N LYS A 472 -6.21 6.23 -22.56
CA LYS A 472 -7.38 5.96 -21.73
C LYS A 472 -7.56 4.46 -21.55
N PRO A 473 -7.70 3.97 -20.30
CA PRO A 473 -7.88 2.56 -20.06
C PRO A 473 -9.32 2.10 -20.31
N GLU A 474 -9.45 0.81 -20.56
CA GLU A 474 -10.69 0.07 -20.38
C GLU A 474 -10.84 -0.36 -18.91
N VAL A 475 -12.06 -0.32 -18.37
CA VAL A 475 -12.36 -0.93 -17.06
C VAL A 475 -12.68 -2.40 -17.27
N LEU A 476 -11.91 -3.29 -16.64
CA LEU A 476 -12.15 -4.73 -16.65
C LEU A 476 -13.13 -5.14 -15.54
N PHE A 477 -12.85 -4.73 -14.32
CA PHE A 477 -13.58 -5.11 -13.09
C PHE A 477 -13.58 -3.97 -12.06
N GLU A 478 -14.53 -4.01 -11.14
CA GLU A 478 -14.78 -3.00 -10.09
C GLU A 478 -14.73 -3.65 -8.70
N GLY A 479 -14.24 -2.94 -7.69
CA GLY A 479 -14.22 -3.40 -6.30
C GLY A 479 -13.34 -4.63 -6.06
N ILE A 480 -12.21 -4.76 -6.77
CA ILE A 480 -11.22 -5.83 -6.52
C ILE A 480 -9.87 -5.21 -6.16
N GLU A 481 -9.14 -5.85 -5.25
CA GLU A 481 -7.80 -5.48 -4.82
C GLU A 481 -7.02 -6.72 -4.36
N LEU A 482 -5.72 -6.60 -4.07
CA LEU A 482 -4.79 -7.69 -3.78
C LEU A 482 -4.79 -8.73 -4.93
N PRO A 483 -4.53 -8.29 -6.18
CA PRO A 483 -4.61 -9.15 -7.36
C PRO A 483 -3.46 -10.15 -7.39
N ARG A 484 -3.80 -11.38 -7.79
CA ARG A 484 -2.88 -12.49 -8.03
C ARG A 484 -3.29 -13.21 -9.30
N ILE A 485 -2.32 -13.86 -9.94
CA ILE A 485 -2.48 -14.61 -11.19
C ILE A 485 -1.73 -15.93 -11.06
N ASN A 486 -1.90 -16.83 -12.03
CA ASN A 486 -0.87 -17.84 -12.27
C ASN A 486 0.40 -17.14 -12.77
N TYR A 487 1.44 -17.08 -11.92
CA TYR A 487 2.62 -16.26 -12.20
C TYR A 487 3.51 -16.82 -13.32
N ASP A 488 3.30 -18.06 -13.77
CA ASP A 488 3.90 -18.59 -15.02
C ASP A 488 3.44 -17.79 -16.26
N TYR A 489 2.32 -17.06 -16.15
CA TYR A 489 1.77 -16.15 -17.14
C TYR A 489 2.12 -14.66 -16.86
N ASN A 490 2.94 -14.37 -15.85
CA ASN A 490 3.45 -13.02 -15.64
C ASN A 490 4.29 -12.59 -16.87
N GLY A 491 3.97 -11.43 -17.44
CA GLY A 491 4.63 -10.92 -18.64
C GLY A 491 4.07 -11.48 -19.96
N ARG A 492 3.00 -12.29 -19.91
CA ARG A 492 2.40 -13.03 -21.03
C ARG A 492 0.88 -12.85 -21.06
N LYS A 493 0.27 -13.05 -22.24
CA LYS A 493 -1.18 -12.96 -22.38
C LYS A 493 -1.85 -14.03 -21.52
N TYR A 494 -2.85 -13.60 -20.75
CA TYR A 494 -3.46 -14.35 -19.64
C TYR A 494 -4.96 -14.05 -19.57
N ARG A 495 -5.70 -14.84 -18.80
CA ARG A 495 -7.17 -14.82 -18.75
C ARG A 495 -7.73 -14.63 -17.34
N TYR A 496 -7.06 -15.10 -16.29
CA TYR A 496 -7.65 -15.18 -14.95
C TYR A 496 -6.94 -14.29 -13.93
N ILE A 497 -7.75 -13.60 -13.11
CA ILE A 497 -7.31 -12.82 -11.95
C ILE A 497 -7.98 -13.41 -10.72
N TYR A 498 -7.21 -13.67 -9.67
CA TYR A 498 -7.70 -13.99 -8.34
C TYR A 498 -7.48 -12.76 -7.46
N ALA A 499 -8.48 -12.32 -6.71
CA ALA A 499 -8.39 -11.10 -5.92
C ALA A 499 -9.26 -11.14 -4.65
N SER A 500 -9.06 -10.16 -3.79
CA SER A 500 -9.96 -9.84 -2.68
C SER A 500 -11.06 -8.89 -3.17
N ARG A 501 -12.33 -9.20 -2.87
CA ARG A 501 -13.45 -8.28 -3.13
C ARG A 501 -13.53 -7.25 -2.00
N VAL A 502 -13.34 -5.99 -2.37
CA VAL A 502 -13.40 -4.82 -1.49
C VAL A 502 -14.51 -3.86 -1.96
N GLN A 503 -14.96 -2.98 -1.07
CA GLN A 503 -16.02 -2.00 -1.36
C GLN A 503 -15.49 -0.60 -1.01
N TRP A 504 -16.32 0.29 -0.47
CA TRP A 504 -15.91 1.57 0.12
C TRP A 504 -15.01 1.44 1.36
N GLN A 505 -14.67 0.21 1.77
CA GLN A 505 -13.70 -0.08 2.82
C GLN A 505 -12.65 -1.08 2.35
N PRO A 506 -11.40 -0.99 2.86
CA PRO A 506 -10.30 -1.86 2.46
C PRO A 506 -10.37 -3.28 3.04
N VAL A 507 -11.34 -3.57 3.92
CA VAL A 507 -11.51 -4.91 4.50
C VAL A 507 -12.10 -5.85 3.43
N PRO A 508 -11.40 -6.92 3.04
CA PRO A 508 -11.96 -7.89 2.10
C PRO A 508 -13.19 -8.57 2.66
N THR A 509 -14.22 -8.75 1.82
CA THR A 509 -15.48 -9.41 2.20
C THR A 509 -15.67 -10.76 1.50
N LYS A 510 -14.96 -10.97 0.38
CA LYS A 510 -15.02 -12.19 -0.45
C LYS A 510 -13.67 -12.43 -1.10
N ILE A 511 -13.45 -13.66 -1.54
CA ILE A 511 -12.44 -13.97 -2.56
C ILE A 511 -13.15 -14.04 -3.90
N ILE A 512 -12.50 -13.61 -4.96
CA ILE A 512 -13.04 -13.59 -6.31
C ILE A 512 -12.04 -14.17 -7.32
N LYS A 513 -12.57 -14.92 -8.30
CA LYS A 513 -11.91 -15.24 -9.57
C LYS A 513 -12.62 -14.46 -10.67
N CYS A 514 -11.86 -13.74 -11.49
CA CYS A 514 -12.35 -13.00 -12.65
C CYS A 514 -11.82 -13.63 -13.95
N ASP A 515 -12.68 -13.80 -14.95
CA ASP A 515 -12.31 -14.20 -16.31
C ASP A 515 -12.36 -12.97 -17.23
N ILE A 516 -11.19 -12.52 -17.67
CA ILE A 516 -11.01 -11.31 -18.50
C ILE A 516 -11.71 -11.45 -19.85
N GLN A 517 -11.80 -12.66 -20.41
CA GLN A 517 -12.36 -12.88 -21.74
C GLN A 517 -13.89 -12.82 -21.72
N THR A 518 -14.52 -13.38 -20.69
CA THR A 518 -15.99 -13.40 -20.54
C THR A 518 -16.55 -12.24 -19.73
N ARG A 519 -15.68 -11.51 -19.00
CA ARG A 519 -16.04 -10.50 -17.98
C ARG A 519 -16.97 -11.04 -16.88
N SER A 520 -16.92 -12.34 -16.64
CA SER A 520 -17.63 -13.01 -15.55
C SER A 520 -16.72 -13.25 -14.35
N CYS A 521 -17.33 -13.41 -13.18
CA CYS A 521 -16.62 -13.68 -11.94
C CYS A 521 -17.28 -14.83 -11.16
N LEU A 522 -16.47 -15.59 -10.43
CA LEU A 522 -16.89 -16.51 -9.39
C LEU A 522 -16.45 -15.95 -8.03
N GLU A 523 -17.28 -16.10 -6.99
CA GLU A 523 -17.02 -15.56 -5.66
C GLU A 523 -17.17 -16.63 -4.57
N TRP A 524 -16.31 -16.57 -3.56
CA TRP A 524 -16.44 -17.33 -2.31
C TRP A 524 -16.59 -16.36 -1.15
N MET A 525 -17.53 -16.63 -0.25
CA MET A 525 -17.74 -15.88 0.98
C MET A 525 -18.36 -16.77 2.05
N GLU A 526 -18.11 -16.47 3.31
CA GLU A 526 -18.80 -17.07 4.46
C GLU A 526 -19.15 -15.96 5.48
N GLU A 527 -20.27 -16.10 6.19
CA GLU A 527 -20.70 -15.11 7.16
C GLU A 527 -19.74 -15.04 8.37
N HIS A 528 -19.41 -13.81 8.76
CA HIS A 528 -18.40 -13.46 9.78
C HIS A 528 -16.97 -13.92 9.46
N CYS A 529 -16.65 -14.17 8.19
CA CYS A 529 -15.34 -14.60 7.73
C CYS A 529 -14.71 -13.55 6.80
N TRP A 530 -13.46 -13.18 7.08
CA TRP A 530 -12.75 -12.09 6.41
C TRP A 530 -11.47 -12.65 5.76
N PRO A 531 -11.42 -12.76 4.42
CA PRO A 531 -10.30 -13.39 3.72
C PRO A 531 -9.09 -12.46 3.57
N ALA A 532 -7.89 -13.04 3.66
CA ALA A 532 -6.66 -12.46 3.17
C ALA A 532 -6.54 -12.59 1.63
N GLU A 533 -5.50 -11.99 1.05
CA GLU A 533 -5.12 -12.13 -0.36
C GLU A 533 -5.10 -13.62 -0.82
N PRO A 534 -5.73 -13.94 -1.97
CA PRO A 534 -5.72 -15.30 -2.54
C PRO A 534 -4.42 -15.65 -3.27
N VAL A 535 -3.64 -16.57 -2.71
CA VAL A 535 -2.41 -17.08 -3.35
C VAL A 535 -2.74 -18.27 -4.25
N PHE A 536 -2.52 -18.14 -5.56
CA PHE A 536 -2.59 -19.25 -6.50
C PHE A 536 -1.36 -20.16 -6.40
N VAL A 537 -1.58 -21.47 -6.42
CA VAL A 537 -0.55 -22.51 -6.50
C VAL A 537 -0.94 -23.50 -7.61
N LYS A 538 -0.09 -23.63 -8.63
CA LYS A 538 -0.34 -24.52 -9.78
C LYS A 538 -0.27 -26.00 -9.40
N THR A 539 -1.06 -26.82 -10.09
CA THR A 539 -0.83 -28.28 -10.13
C THR A 539 0.50 -28.56 -10.84
N PRO A 540 1.32 -29.55 -10.42
CA PRO A 540 2.64 -29.80 -11.03
C PRO A 540 2.63 -30.10 -12.54
N GLU A 541 1.52 -30.66 -13.05
CA GLU A 541 1.32 -31.01 -14.46
C GLU A 541 0.20 -30.18 -15.12
N ALA A 542 -0.03 -28.95 -14.63
CA ALA A 542 -1.09 -28.05 -15.11
C ALA A 542 -1.02 -27.78 -16.62
N GLU A 543 -2.09 -28.12 -17.36
CA GLU A 543 -2.25 -27.78 -18.78
C GLU A 543 -2.98 -26.44 -19.01
N ASP A 544 -3.90 -26.08 -18.10
CA ASP A 544 -4.71 -24.85 -18.15
C ASP A 544 -4.18 -23.78 -17.18
N GLU A 545 -4.37 -22.50 -17.52
CA GLU A 545 -3.93 -21.36 -16.70
C GLU A 545 -4.50 -21.39 -15.27
N ASP A 546 -5.71 -21.93 -15.09
CA ASP A 546 -6.43 -22.05 -13.82
C ASP A 546 -6.41 -23.46 -13.20
N ASP A 547 -5.51 -24.34 -13.63
CA ASP A 547 -5.28 -25.65 -13.00
C ASP A 547 -4.36 -25.51 -11.78
N GLY A 548 -4.97 -25.61 -10.59
CA GLY A 548 -4.30 -25.44 -9.31
C GLY A 548 -5.29 -25.19 -8.18
N VAL A 549 -4.78 -24.61 -7.09
CA VAL A 549 -5.57 -24.20 -5.92
C VAL A 549 -5.37 -22.73 -5.58
N ILE A 550 -6.35 -22.16 -4.90
CA ILE A 550 -6.24 -20.86 -4.21
C ILE A 550 -6.17 -21.09 -2.71
N LEU A 551 -5.15 -20.49 -2.08
CA LEU A 551 -4.95 -20.49 -0.64
C LEU A 551 -5.25 -19.10 -0.08
N SER A 552 -6.08 -19.00 0.97
CA SER A 552 -6.34 -17.74 1.67
C SER A 552 -6.56 -17.96 3.17
N SER A 553 -5.92 -17.14 4.00
CA SER A 553 -6.13 -17.11 5.45
C SER A 553 -7.48 -16.44 5.74
N ILE A 554 -8.38 -17.14 6.41
CA ILE A 554 -9.73 -16.65 6.74
C ILE A 554 -9.81 -16.34 8.23
N ILE A 555 -10.04 -15.07 8.56
CA ILE A 555 -10.24 -14.62 9.93
C ILE A 555 -11.71 -14.72 10.29
N SER A 556 -12.03 -15.49 11.32
CA SER A 556 -13.37 -15.57 11.88
C SER A 556 -13.59 -14.48 12.94
N THR A 557 -14.70 -13.76 12.84
CA THR A 557 -15.26 -12.95 13.93
C THR A 557 -16.49 -13.60 14.59
N ASP A 558 -16.79 -14.87 14.30
CA ASP A 558 -17.71 -15.69 15.10
C ASP A 558 -16.90 -16.47 16.15
N ALA A 559 -17.13 -16.20 17.43
CA ALA A 559 -16.44 -16.86 18.54
C ALA A 559 -16.66 -18.39 18.62
N ARG A 560 -17.61 -18.94 17.84
CA ARG A 560 -17.86 -20.38 17.70
C ARG A 560 -17.11 -21.03 16.54
N LYS A 561 -16.49 -20.24 15.66
CA LYS A 561 -15.71 -20.71 14.50
C LYS A 561 -14.25 -20.33 14.69
N LEU A 562 -13.35 -21.30 14.58
CA LEU A 562 -11.92 -21.02 14.47
C LEU A 562 -11.62 -20.26 13.18
N SER A 563 -10.51 -19.52 13.17
CA SER A 563 -9.93 -19.03 11.92
C SER A 563 -9.21 -20.18 11.21
N PHE A 564 -9.16 -20.14 9.89
CA PHE A 564 -8.73 -21.29 9.07
C PHE A 564 -8.02 -20.86 7.79
N LEU A 565 -7.18 -21.74 7.25
CA LEU A 565 -6.74 -21.63 5.86
C LEU A 565 -7.80 -22.28 4.97
N LEU A 566 -8.28 -21.54 3.97
CA LEU A 566 -9.18 -22.02 2.93
C LEU A 566 -8.37 -22.53 1.73
N ILE A 567 -8.80 -23.67 1.16
CA ILE A 567 -8.28 -24.23 -0.10
C ILE A 567 -9.44 -24.31 -1.10
N LEU A 568 -9.41 -23.49 -2.15
CA LEU A 568 -10.34 -23.56 -3.28
C LEU A 568 -9.69 -24.24 -4.48
N ASP A 569 -10.47 -24.99 -5.24
CA ASP A 569 -10.16 -25.42 -6.60
C ASP A 569 -10.11 -24.17 -7.51
N ALA A 570 -8.96 -23.87 -8.12
CA ALA A 570 -8.78 -22.60 -8.84
C ALA A 570 -9.65 -22.52 -10.10
N LYS A 571 -10.05 -23.65 -10.69
CA LYS A 571 -10.84 -23.73 -11.92
C LYS A 571 -12.33 -23.45 -11.69
N THR A 572 -12.95 -24.23 -10.82
CA THR A 572 -14.38 -24.20 -10.46
C THR A 572 -14.71 -23.25 -9.32
N PHE A 573 -13.70 -22.77 -8.59
CA PHE A 573 -13.81 -21.89 -7.42
C PHE A 573 -14.63 -22.47 -6.25
N LYS A 574 -14.72 -23.81 -6.20
CA LYS A 574 -15.35 -24.55 -5.11
C LYS A 574 -14.33 -24.84 -4.01
N GLU A 575 -14.82 -24.92 -2.78
CA GLU A 575 -14.00 -25.33 -1.65
C GLU A 575 -13.65 -26.82 -1.74
N LEU A 576 -12.35 -27.11 -1.71
CA LEU A 576 -11.81 -28.47 -1.60
C LEU A 576 -11.68 -28.88 -0.14
N GLY A 577 -11.27 -27.92 0.70
CA GLY A 577 -11.21 -28.10 2.14
C GLY A 577 -10.70 -26.86 2.88
N ARG A 578 -10.58 -27.00 4.19
CA ARG A 578 -10.05 -25.97 5.10
C ARG A 578 -9.23 -26.59 6.22
N ALA A 579 -8.22 -25.86 6.69
CA ALA A 579 -7.35 -26.23 7.81
C ALA A 579 -7.56 -25.23 8.96
N SER A 580 -8.34 -25.63 9.95
CA SER A 580 -8.76 -24.79 11.09
C SER A 580 -7.75 -24.84 12.23
N VAL A 581 -7.45 -23.70 12.84
CA VAL A 581 -6.36 -23.60 13.84
C VAL A 581 -6.78 -22.84 15.08
N SER A 582 -6.40 -23.38 16.25
CA SER A 582 -6.67 -22.77 17.57
C SER A 582 -5.61 -21.71 17.91
N ALA A 583 -5.47 -20.70 17.06
CA ALA A 583 -4.46 -19.65 17.17
C ALA A 583 -5.03 -18.25 16.84
N ASP A 584 -4.37 -17.20 17.34
CA ASP A 584 -4.74 -15.80 17.10
C ASP A 584 -4.29 -15.35 15.69
N LEU A 585 -5.02 -15.75 14.66
CA LEU A 585 -4.78 -15.27 13.30
C LEU A 585 -5.16 -13.78 13.17
N HIS A 586 -4.60 -13.11 12.17
CA HIS A 586 -4.76 -11.69 11.93
C HIS A 586 -4.97 -11.40 10.45
N LEU A 587 -5.67 -10.31 10.15
CA LEU A 587 -5.74 -9.83 8.76
C LEU A 587 -4.34 -9.33 8.39
N ASP A 588 -3.78 -9.95 7.37
CA ASP A 588 -2.41 -9.73 6.88
C ASP A 588 -2.43 -8.91 5.57
N LEU A 589 -1.28 -8.80 4.89
CA LEU A 589 -1.14 -8.07 3.63
C LEU A 589 -0.83 -9.02 2.47
N HIS A 590 0.42 -9.46 2.37
CA HIS A 590 0.91 -10.26 1.25
C HIS A 590 1.64 -11.52 1.72
N GLY A 591 1.64 -12.52 0.84
CA GLY A 591 2.34 -13.77 1.06
C GLY A 591 2.75 -14.52 -0.20
N ILE A 592 3.61 -15.51 0.00
CA ILE A 592 4.17 -16.39 -1.02
C ILE A 592 3.99 -17.84 -0.59
N PHE A 593 3.59 -18.70 -1.53
CA PHE A 593 3.71 -20.14 -1.36
C PHE A 593 5.09 -20.56 -1.89
N ILE A 594 5.87 -21.23 -1.05
CA ILE A 594 7.20 -21.74 -1.35
C ILE A 594 7.10 -23.26 -1.45
N PRO A 595 7.32 -23.86 -2.64
CA PRO A 595 7.37 -25.31 -2.80
C PRO A 595 8.46 -25.95 -1.94
N GLU A 596 8.28 -27.22 -1.54
CA GLU A 596 9.23 -27.91 -0.67
C GLU A 596 10.64 -28.03 -1.27
N GLU A 597 10.77 -28.08 -2.60
CA GLU A 597 12.04 -28.06 -3.32
C GLU A 597 12.80 -26.72 -3.26
N GLU A 598 12.19 -25.65 -2.75
CA GLU A 598 12.81 -24.33 -2.54
C GLU A 598 13.07 -23.97 -1.06
N LEU A 599 12.76 -24.86 -0.10
CA LEU A 599 12.75 -24.60 1.35
C LEU A 599 13.97 -25.14 2.12
#